data_AF-A0A753ABL3-F1
#
_entry.id   AF-A0A753ABL3-F1
#
_cell.length_a   1.000
_cell.length_b   1.000
_cell.length_c   1.000
_cell.angle_alpha   90.00
_cell.angle_beta   90.00
_cell.angle_gamma   90.00
#
_symmetry.space_group_name_H-M   'P 1'
#
loop_
_entity.id
_entity.type
_entity.pdbx_description
1 polymer ?
#
loop_
_entity_poly.entity_id
_entity_poly.type
_entity_poly.pdbx_seq_one_letter_code
_entity_poly.pdbx_strand_id
1 'polypeptide(L)'
;MTSTGPTLKLTYDQLLDEINGILRVLCRHNSYPQDYSSPTDAYDRCSRNGAIALWYSLALSMRAPGRDCEEDRRQLELMAGLIRENQEPPADGR
;
A
#
# COMPACT_ATOMS: atom_id res chain seq x y z
N MET A 1 -6.87 -31.60 4.60
CA MET A 1 -7.89 -30.60 4.21
C MET A 1 -7.23 -29.62 3.24
N THR A 2 -7.42 -29.80 1.94
CA THR A 2 -6.98 -28.82 0.94
C THR A 2 -7.98 -27.69 0.97
N SER A 3 -7.63 -26.58 1.63
CA SER A 3 -8.40 -25.34 1.53
C SER A 3 -8.31 -24.88 0.08
N THR A 4 -9.33 -25.22 -0.72
CA THR A 4 -9.51 -24.71 -2.09
C THR A 4 -10.02 -23.27 -2.01
N GLY A 5 -9.32 -22.42 -1.25
CA GLY A 5 -9.54 -20.99 -1.30
C GLY A 5 -9.24 -20.49 -2.72
N PRO A 6 -9.87 -19.38 -3.15
CA PRO A 6 -9.58 -18.80 -4.45
C PRO A 6 -8.08 -18.56 -4.58
N THR A 7 -7.43 -19.35 -5.45
CA THR A 7 -6.03 -19.15 -5.77
C THR A 7 -5.97 -17.91 -6.64
N LEU A 8 -5.46 -16.81 -6.09
CA LEU A 8 -5.15 -15.62 -6.86
C LEU A 8 -4.12 -16.01 -7.94
N LYS A 9 -4.59 -16.18 -9.17
CA LYS A 9 -3.74 -16.37 -10.35
C LYS A 9 -3.20 -15.01 -10.81
N LEU A 10 -2.46 -14.34 -9.94
CA LEU A 10 -1.77 -13.11 -10.24
C LEU A 10 -0.27 -13.29 -10.03
N THR A 11 0.53 -12.70 -10.91
CA THR A 11 1.96 -12.54 -10.69
C THR A 11 2.21 -11.37 -9.75
N TYR A 12 3.42 -11.30 -9.19
CA TYR A 12 3.85 -10.14 -8.39
C TYR A 12 3.70 -8.82 -9.16
N ASP A 13 4.10 -8.79 -10.43
CA ASP A 13 3.99 -7.62 -11.29
C ASP A 13 2.54 -7.17 -11.50
N GLN A 14 1.63 -8.11 -11.73
CA GLN A 14 0.21 -7.80 -11.85
C GLN A 14 -0.34 -7.27 -10.52
N LEU A 15 0.09 -7.83 -9.39
CA LEU A 15 -0.34 -7.38 -8.07
C LEU A 15 0.17 -5.96 -7.79
N LEU A 16 1.41 -5.65 -8.21
CA LEU A 16 1.99 -4.32 -8.10
C LEU A 16 1.29 -3.30 -9.03
N ASP A 17 0.93 -3.68 -10.24
CA ASP A 17 0.19 -2.80 -11.16
C ASP A 17 -1.22 -2.48 -10.63
N GLU A 18 -1.92 -3.49 -10.12
CA GLU A 18 -3.25 -3.34 -9.52
C GLU A 18 -3.24 -2.38 -8.31
N ILE A 19 -2.31 -2.54 -7.37
CA ILE A 19 -2.24 -1.62 -6.23
C ILE A 19 -1.90 -0.19 -6.66
N ASN A 20 -1.04 -0.01 -7.68
CA ASN A 20 -0.74 1.31 -8.23
C ASN A 20 -1.99 1.96 -8.85
N GLY A 21 -2.81 1.18 -9.57
CA GLY A 21 -4.09 1.63 -10.09
C GLY A 21 -5.06 2.06 -8.99
N ILE A 22 -5.22 1.24 -7.95
CA ILE A 22 -6.07 1.53 -6.79
C ILE A 22 -5.61 2.80 -6.09
N LEU A 23 -4.32 2.93 -5.79
CA LEU A 23 -3.76 4.12 -5.15
C LEU A 23 -3.97 5.37 -5.99
N ARG A 24 -3.83 5.30 -7.32
CA ARG A 24 -4.08 6.43 -8.21
C ARG A 24 -5.54 6.91 -8.13
N VAL A 25 -6.50 5.99 -8.06
CA VAL A 25 -7.93 6.32 -7.90
C VAL A 25 -8.18 6.96 -6.54
N LEU A 26 -7.66 6.36 -5.46
CA LEU A 26 -7.81 6.86 -4.10
C LEU A 26 -7.17 8.25 -3.91
N CYS A 27 -5.99 8.48 -4.51
CA CYS A 27 -5.30 9.76 -4.41
C CYS A 27 -5.99 10.87 -5.22
N ARG A 28 -6.63 10.55 -6.35
CA ARG A 28 -7.32 11.52 -7.20
C ARG A 28 -8.53 12.17 -6.49
N HIS A 29 -9.16 11.44 -5.58
CA HIS A 29 -10.29 11.94 -4.79
C HIS A 29 -9.91 13.01 -3.75
N ASN A 30 -8.63 13.13 -3.39
CA ASN A 30 -8.18 14.06 -2.34
C ASN A 30 -7.73 15.44 -2.87
N SER A 31 -8.30 15.87 -4.00
CA SER A 31 -7.91 17.10 -4.72
C SER A 31 -8.50 18.40 -4.14
N TYR A 32 -9.06 18.38 -2.92
CA TYR A 32 -9.50 19.59 -2.22
C TYR A 32 -8.53 19.95 -1.09
N PRO A 33 -7.67 20.97 -1.29
CA PRO A 33 -6.63 21.35 -0.36
C PRO A 33 -7.19 22.36 0.64
N GLN A 34 -7.99 21.93 1.63
CA GLN A 34 -8.35 22.90 2.67
C GLN A 34 -8.45 22.42 4.11
N ASP A 35 -8.64 21.14 4.42
CA ASP A 35 -8.69 20.74 5.83
C ASP A 35 -8.11 19.33 6.04
N TYR A 36 -6.83 19.30 6.44
CA TYR A 36 -6.10 18.12 6.94
C TYR A 36 -6.74 17.46 8.19
N SER A 37 -7.87 18.00 8.65
CA SER A 37 -8.62 17.62 9.85
C SER A 37 -10.05 17.16 9.54
N SER A 38 -10.40 16.94 8.27
CA SER A 38 -11.71 16.42 7.90
C SER A 38 -11.77 14.90 8.11
N PRO A 39 -12.87 14.34 8.65
CA PRO A 39 -13.07 12.89 8.81
C PRO A 39 -12.85 12.08 7.51
N THR A 40 -13.15 12.71 6.37
CA THR A 40 -12.93 12.14 5.03
C THR A 40 -11.45 11.90 4.74
N ASP A 41 -10.55 12.80 5.15
CA ASP A 41 -9.11 12.63 4.92
C ASP A 41 -8.52 11.53 5.82
N ALA A 42 -9.02 11.38 7.05
CA ALA A 42 -8.64 10.27 7.92
C ALA A 42 -9.09 8.92 7.31
N TYR A 43 -10.32 8.85 6.80
CA TYR A 43 -10.82 7.66 6.11
C TYR A 43 -10.01 7.34 4.85
N ASP A 44 -9.66 8.35 4.05
CA ASP A 44 -8.86 8.17 2.83
C ASP A 44 -7.42 7.77 3.13
N ARG A 45 -6.81 8.30 4.21
CA ARG A 45 -5.49 7.85 4.70
C ARG A 45 -5.55 6.40 5.16
N CYS A 46 -6.55 6.03 5.95
CA CYS A 46 -6.75 4.64 6.39
C CYS A 46 -6.99 3.71 5.20
N SER A 47 -7.75 4.14 4.20
CA SER A 47 -8.05 3.35 3.00
C SER A 47 -6.78 3.09 2.17
N ARG A 48 -5.95 4.12 1.95
CA ARG A 48 -4.65 3.99 1.28
C ARG A 48 -3.71 3.06 2.06
N ASN A 49 -3.60 3.25 3.38
CA ASN A 49 -2.75 2.41 4.23
C ASN A 49 -3.20 0.95 4.25
N GLY A 50 -4.52 0.72 4.35
CA GLY A 50 -5.11 -0.61 4.32
C GLY A 50 -4.86 -1.35 2.99
N ALA A 51 -4.96 -0.64 1.87
CA ALA A 51 -4.66 -1.20 0.56
C ALA A 51 -3.19 -1.64 0.43
N ILE A 52 -2.25 -0.82 0.94
CA ILE A 52 -0.81 -1.14 0.95
C ILE A 52 -0.52 -2.32 1.88
N ALA A 53 -1.11 -2.36 3.08
CA ALA A 53 -0.93 -3.47 4.02
C ALA A 53 -1.46 -4.80 3.47
N LEU A 54 -2.60 -4.77 2.77
CA LEU A 54 -3.15 -5.93 2.07
C LEU A 54 -2.21 -6.39 0.95
N TRP A 55 -1.75 -5.46 0.11
CA TRP A 55 -0.78 -5.76 -0.96
C TRP A 55 0.49 -6.39 -0.41
N TYR A 56 1.06 -5.84 0.66
CA TYR A 56 2.29 -6.34 1.27
C TYR A 56 2.12 -7.76 1.83
N SER A 57 0.98 -8.04 2.47
CA SER A 57 0.65 -9.39 2.96
C SER A 57 0.56 -10.41 1.81
N LEU A 58 -0.03 -10.00 0.68
CA LEU A 58 -0.11 -10.83 -0.53
C LEU A 58 1.27 -11.02 -1.17
N ALA A 59 2.07 -9.96 -1.27
CA ALA A 59 3.43 -9.98 -1.79
C ALA A 59 4.32 -10.97 -1.02
N LEU A 60 4.28 -10.94 0.32
CA LEU A 60 5.00 -11.88 1.19
C LEU A 60 4.55 -13.34 0.94
N SER A 61 3.25 -13.56 0.73
CA SER A 61 2.72 -14.90 0.48
C SER A 61 3.14 -15.49 -0.87
N MET A 62 3.40 -14.63 -1.88
CA MET A 62 3.81 -15.05 -3.22
C MET A 62 5.28 -15.51 -3.28
N ARG A 63 6.10 -15.26 -2.24
CA ARG A 63 7.53 -15.65 -2.16
C ARG A 63 8.29 -15.37 -3.47
N ALA A 64 8.15 -14.17 -4.02
CA ALA A 64 8.81 -13.79 -5.27
C ALA A 64 10.33 -13.65 -5.04
N PRO A 65 11.18 -14.56 -5.56
CA PRO A 65 12.62 -14.51 -5.32
C PRO A 65 13.23 -13.30 -6.03
N GLY A 66 14.10 -12.55 -5.34
CA GLY A 66 14.79 -11.36 -5.87
C GLY A 66 13.97 -10.07 -5.88
N ARG A 67 12.74 -10.08 -5.35
CA ARG A 67 11.94 -8.87 -5.12
C ARG A 67 12.18 -8.33 -3.71
N ASP A 68 12.41 -7.03 -3.61
CA ASP A 68 12.43 -6.31 -2.33
C ASP A 68 11.02 -5.77 -2.04
N CYS A 69 10.21 -6.60 -1.38
CA CYS A 69 8.84 -6.24 -1.03
C CYS A 69 8.78 -5.04 -0.06
N GLU A 70 9.84 -4.78 0.70
CA GLU A 70 9.91 -3.63 1.61
C GLU A 70 10.16 -2.33 0.86
N GLU A 71 11.08 -2.34 -0.11
CA GLU A 71 11.31 -1.17 -0.95
C GLU A 71 10.08 -0.86 -1.81
N ASP A 72 9.46 -1.88 -2.41
CA ASP A 72 8.22 -1.71 -3.16
C ASP A 72 7.08 -1.16 -2.26
N ARG A 73 6.96 -1.65 -1.01
CA ARG A 73 6.02 -1.09 -0.01
C ARG A 73 6.29 0.39 0.25
N ARG A 74 7.55 0.75 0.47
CA ARG A 74 7.98 2.12 0.74
C ARG A 74 7.65 3.06 -0.42
N GLN A 75 7.83 2.61 -1.66
CA GLN A 75 7.43 3.38 -2.85
C GLN A 75 5.91 3.61 -2.91
N LEU A 76 5.11 2.59 -2.58
CA LEU A 76 3.65 2.73 -2.52
C LEU A 76 3.20 3.71 -1.43
N GLU A 77 3.85 3.70 -0.26
CA GLU A 77 3.58 4.64 0.83
C GLU A 77 3.94 6.08 0.45
N LEU A 78 5.03 6.29 -0.29
CA LEU A 78 5.41 7.59 -0.86
C LEU A 78 4.38 8.08 -1.87
N MET A 79 3.97 7.23 -2.81
CA MET A 79 2.94 7.55 -3.81
C MET A 79 1.59 7.88 -3.18
N ALA A 80 1.25 7.19 -2.09
CA ALA A 80 0.03 7.43 -1.33
C ALA A 80 0.09 8.70 -0.45
N GLY A 81 1.26 9.35 -0.35
CA GLY A 81 1.49 10.50 0.52
C GLY A 81 1.40 10.16 2.01
N LEU A 82 1.63 8.89 2.38
CA LEU A 82 1.58 8.42 3.77
C LEU A 82 2.90 8.67 4.49
N ILE A 83 4.01 8.56 3.78
CA ILE A 83 5.34 8.90 4.27
C ILE A 83 5.94 10.03 3.46
N ARG A 84 6.79 10.83 4.09
CA ARG A 84 7.62 11.82 3.37
C ARG A 84 8.93 11.14 2.96
N GLU A 85 9.47 11.55 1.82
CA GLU A 85 10.77 11.15 1.25
C GLU A 85 11.96 11.22 2.24
N ASN A 86 11.84 11.97 3.33
CA ASN A 86 12.83 12.11 4.40
C ASN A 86 12.38 11.59 5.79
N GLN A 87 11.34 10.75 5.88
CA GLN A 87 11.05 10.10 7.16
C GLN A 87 12.08 8.99 7.40
N GLU A 88 13.02 9.27 8.31
CA GLU A 88 13.80 8.27 9.02
C GLU A 88 12.84 7.19 9.55
N PRO A 89 13.22 5.89 9.51
CA PRO A 89 12.44 4.86 10.17
C PRO A 89 12.25 5.27 11.64
N PRO A 90 11.06 5.04 12.24
CA PRO A 90 10.88 5.35 13.64
C PRO A 90 11.96 4.61 14.41
N ALA A 91 12.82 5.36 15.11
CA ALA A 91 13.81 4.80 16.00
C ALA A 91 13.06 3.89 16.97
N ASP A 92 13.31 2.59 16.85
CA ASP A 92 12.76 1.56 17.73
C ASP A 92 13.11 1.95 19.17
N GLY A 93 12.11 2.44 19.89
CA GLY A 93 12.22 2.93 21.25
C GLY A 93 12.40 1.74 22.18
N ARG A 94 13.67 1.41 22.41
CA ARG A 94 14.12 0.37 23.34
C ARG A 94 13.78 0.69 24.79
#